data_AF-A0A1Y4TBJ3-F1
#
_entry.id   AF-A0A1Y4TBJ3-F1
#
_cell.length_a   1.000
_cell.length_b   1.000
_cell.length_c   1.000
_cell.angle_alpha   90.00
_cell.angle_beta   90.00
_cell.angle_gamma   90.00
#
_symmetry.space_group_name_H-M   'P 1'
#
loop_
_entity.id
_entity.type
_entity.pdbx_description
1 polymer ?
#
loop_
_entity_poly.entity_id
_entity_poly.type
_entity_poly.pdbx_seq_one_letter_code
_entity_poly.pdbx_strand_id
1 'polypeptide(L)'
;MKMNQHYNELKASYLFVDINHRIAAFQQAHPDKEIIRLGIGDVTRPLAKSVVKAMEEAVREMGTAEGFHGYGPEQGYDFLRKAVQSYYAQRGVQLEADEILISDGAKSDLANVLGLFDTDNTVLVPDPVYPTYVDDNVTDGRRIVYAPTSEANGFLAMPNPSVKADIIYICSPNNPTGAAYNREQLKQWVDYAKANDAVILYDAAYECFVSEKGLARSIFEVEGARECAIEICSFSKIAGFTGTRCGYTVVPHQLEREGMNLNKLWLRRQTTKFNGVPYIVQRGAAAIFTEEGMAEIQANLDYYRQNAKVIADALNECGVWYCGGHNSPYIWMRCPGNMDSWQFFDWLLENAGVVGTPGVGFGSCGEGYFRLTAFGDAEKTRLAAQRIKEAILSLSK
;
A
#
# COMPACT_ATOMS: atom_id res chain seq x y z
N MET A 1 -16.32 13.78 -31.10
CA MET A 1 -15.63 13.52 -29.83
C MET A 1 -15.20 12.06 -29.82
N LYS A 2 -13.92 11.74 -29.56
CA LYS A 2 -13.45 10.36 -29.40
C LYS A 2 -13.30 10.09 -27.90
N MET A 3 -13.87 8.99 -27.41
CA MET A 3 -13.73 8.56 -26.01
C MET A 3 -12.42 7.79 -25.84
N ASN A 4 -11.81 7.83 -24.64
CA ASN A 4 -10.68 6.98 -24.31
C ASN A 4 -11.13 5.50 -24.37
N GLN A 5 -10.69 4.77 -25.39
CA GLN A 5 -11.10 3.37 -25.60
C GLN A 5 -10.39 2.40 -24.65
N HIS A 6 -9.28 2.81 -24.02
CA HIS A 6 -8.51 1.97 -23.10
C HIS A 6 -9.29 1.58 -21.84
N TYR A 7 -10.34 2.32 -21.48
CA TYR A 7 -11.27 1.91 -20.41
C TYR A 7 -11.97 0.57 -20.69
N ASN A 8 -12.09 0.17 -21.97
CA ASN A 8 -12.65 -1.15 -22.33
C ASN A 8 -11.63 -2.30 -22.18
N GLU A 9 -10.34 -1.98 -21.96
CA GLU A 9 -9.27 -2.97 -21.76
C GLU A 9 -9.12 -3.37 -20.29
N LEU A 10 -9.72 -2.61 -19.37
CA LEU A 10 -9.85 -3.02 -17.97
C LEU A 10 -10.64 -4.32 -17.89
N LYS A 11 -10.13 -5.30 -17.15
CA LYS A 11 -10.86 -6.55 -16.91
C LYS A 11 -12.19 -6.21 -16.22
N ALA A 12 -13.30 -6.75 -16.75
CA ALA A 12 -14.67 -6.34 -16.42
C ALA A 12 -15.10 -6.51 -14.94
N SER A 13 -14.29 -7.17 -14.11
CA SER A 13 -14.56 -7.37 -12.69
C SER A 13 -13.47 -6.71 -11.85
N TYR A 14 -13.88 -5.68 -11.11
CA TYR A 14 -13.14 -5.22 -9.94
C TYR A 14 -13.22 -6.34 -8.89
N LEU A 15 -12.11 -7.02 -8.60
CA LEU A 15 -11.98 -8.12 -7.63
C LEU A 15 -12.91 -8.02 -6.41
N PHE A 16 -13.02 -6.83 -5.81
CA PHE A 16 -13.85 -6.60 -4.63
C PHE A 16 -15.37 -6.57 -4.90
N VAL A 17 -15.81 -6.25 -6.11
CA VAL A 17 -17.22 -6.35 -6.54
C VAL A 17 -17.66 -7.80 -6.57
N ASP A 18 -16.87 -8.70 -7.18
CA ASP A 18 -17.22 -10.13 -7.22
C ASP A 18 -17.22 -10.76 -5.83
N ILE A 19 -16.24 -10.40 -4.99
CA ILE A 19 -16.23 -10.79 -3.58
C ILE A 19 -17.53 -10.36 -2.89
N ASN A 20 -17.94 -9.10 -3.06
CA ASN A 20 -19.17 -8.59 -2.45
C ASN A 20 -20.43 -9.29 -2.97
N HIS A 21 -20.52 -9.59 -4.27
CA HIS A 21 -21.64 -10.35 -4.84
C HIS A 21 -21.74 -11.75 -4.25
N ARG A 22 -20.63 -12.49 -4.15
CA ARG A 22 -20.62 -13.84 -3.57
C ARG A 22 -20.97 -13.83 -2.09
N ILE A 23 -20.45 -12.86 -1.33
CA ILE A 23 -20.82 -12.68 0.08
C ILE A 23 -22.33 -12.40 0.23
N ALA A 24 -22.88 -11.52 -0.60
CA ALA A 24 -24.30 -11.18 -0.55
C ALA A 24 -25.18 -12.40 -0.86
N ALA A 25 -24.83 -13.17 -1.90
CA ALA A 25 -25.53 -14.41 -2.25
C ALA A 25 -25.47 -15.44 -1.12
N PHE A 26 -24.29 -15.63 -0.51
CA PHE A 26 -24.11 -16.53 0.62
C PHE A 26 -24.93 -16.10 1.85
N GLN A 27 -24.89 -14.82 2.22
CA GLN A 27 -25.65 -14.30 3.36
C GLN A 27 -27.17 -14.41 3.12
N GLN A 28 -27.63 -14.26 1.88
CA GLN A 28 -29.03 -14.45 1.51
C GLN A 28 -29.46 -15.92 1.65
N ALA A 29 -28.61 -16.87 1.25
CA ALA A 29 -28.87 -18.30 1.38
C ALA A 29 -28.72 -18.81 2.84
N HIS A 30 -27.90 -18.13 3.65
CA HIS A 30 -27.57 -18.51 5.02
C HIS A 30 -27.69 -17.31 5.99
N PRO A 31 -28.92 -16.81 6.25
CA PRO A 31 -29.13 -15.59 7.04
C PRO A 31 -28.59 -15.69 8.47
N ASP A 32 -28.55 -16.90 9.04
CA ASP A 32 -28.08 -17.15 10.41
C ASP A 32 -26.56 -17.39 10.52
N LYS A 33 -25.85 -17.52 9.39
CA LYS A 33 -24.40 -17.71 9.41
C LYS A 33 -23.70 -16.35 9.58
N GLU A 34 -22.91 -16.25 10.65
CA GLU A 34 -22.05 -15.11 10.90
C GLU A 34 -20.82 -15.13 9.98
N ILE A 35 -20.65 -14.06 9.20
CA ILE A 35 -19.49 -13.85 8.32
C ILE A 35 -18.45 -12.94 8.99
N ILE A 36 -17.20 -13.42 9.08
CA ILE A 36 -16.06 -12.61 9.51
C ILE A 36 -15.26 -12.16 8.29
N ARG A 37 -15.07 -10.84 8.16
CA ARG A 37 -14.41 -10.23 7.00
C ARG A 37 -12.95 -9.92 7.30
N LEU A 38 -12.05 -10.68 6.68
CA LEU A 38 -10.60 -10.49 6.65
C LEU A 38 -10.11 -10.18 5.21
N GLY A 39 -10.99 -9.62 4.36
CA GLY A 39 -10.70 -9.32 2.95
C GLY A 39 -10.15 -7.92 2.72
N ILE A 40 -11.00 -6.90 2.89
CA ILE A 40 -10.62 -5.50 2.65
C ILE A 40 -9.57 -5.07 3.69
N GLY A 41 -8.46 -4.50 3.21
CA GLY A 41 -7.38 -4.05 4.05
C GLY A 41 -7.60 -2.68 4.70
N ASP A 42 -8.81 -2.36 5.17
CA ASP A 42 -9.12 -1.08 5.82
C ASP A 42 -8.88 -1.15 7.33
N VAL A 43 -8.34 -0.09 7.93
CA VAL A 43 -8.03 -0.05 9.37
C VAL A 43 -9.31 -0.01 10.21
N THR A 44 -9.26 -0.54 11.43
CA THR A 44 -10.44 -0.62 12.34
C THR A 44 -10.26 0.13 13.66
N ARG A 45 -9.03 0.49 14.01
CA ARG A 45 -8.71 1.31 15.19
C ARG A 45 -9.03 2.78 14.91
N PRO A 46 -9.58 3.52 15.91
CA PRO A 46 -9.82 4.94 15.76
C PRO A 46 -8.51 5.73 15.62
N LEU A 47 -8.64 6.97 15.13
CA LEU A 47 -7.53 7.92 15.10
C LEU A 47 -6.94 8.10 16.51
N ALA A 48 -5.61 8.29 16.57
CA ALA A 48 -4.89 8.60 17.80
C ALA A 48 -5.47 9.87 18.46
N LYS A 49 -5.47 9.93 19.79
CA LYS A 49 -6.08 11.06 20.52
C LYS A 49 -5.33 12.35 20.24
N SER A 50 -4.00 12.29 20.11
CA SER A 50 -3.15 13.42 19.73
C SER A 50 -3.55 13.98 18.35
N VAL A 51 -3.86 13.09 17.40
CA VAL A 51 -4.36 13.48 16.07
C VAL A 51 -5.72 14.14 16.17
N VAL A 52 -6.68 13.52 16.86
CA VAL A 52 -8.04 14.07 17.03
C VAL A 52 -7.99 15.46 17.67
N LYS A 53 -7.23 15.61 18.76
CA LYS A 53 -7.04 16.88 19.45
C LYS A 53 -6.48 17.95 18.51
N ALA A 54 -5.43 17.64 17.73
CA ALA A 54 -4.85 18.59 16.79
C ALA A 54 -5.82 19.01 15.67
N MET A 55 -6.68 18.09 15.21
CA MET A 55 -7.74 18.41 14.25
C MET A 55 -8.82 19.29 14.87
N GLU A 56 -9.27 19.01 16.10
CA GLU A 56 -10.24 19.84 16.82
C GLU A 56 -9.73 21.26 17.06
N GLU A 57 -8.47 21.40 17.47
CA GLU A 57 -7.82 22.71 17.64
C GLU A 57 -7.75 23.47 16.32
N ALA A 58 -7.39 22.80 15.22
CA ALA A 58 -7.34 23.42 13.90
C ALA A 58 -8.74 23.84 13.39
N VAL A 59 -9.79 23.08 13.69
CA VAL A 59 -11.18 23.47 13.39
C VAL A 59 -11.56 24.74 14.16
N ARG A 60 -11.21 24.82 15.46
CA ARG A 60 -11.47 26.01 16.27
C ARG A 60 -10.69 27.23 15.75
N GLU A 61 -9.44 27.03 15.35
CA GLU A 61 -8.59 28.07 14.75
C GLU A 61 -9.24 28.62 13.47
N MET A 62 -9.70 27.75 12.57
CA MET A 62 -10.40 28.16 11.35
C MET A 62 -11.76 28.83 11.60
N GLY A 63 -12.28 28.77 12.83
CA GLY A 63 -13.54 29.39 13.22
C GLY A 63 -13.45 30.88 13.56
N THR A 64 -12.24 31.48 13.58
CA THR A 64 -12.04 32.91 13.84
C THR A 64 -11.52 33.64 12.59
N ALA A 65 -11.73 34.96 12.53
CA ALA A 65 -11.24 35.76 11.40
C ALA A 65 -9.71 35.76 11.32
N GLU A 66 -9.04 35.75 12.47
CA GLU A 66 -7.57 35.81 12.57
C GLU A 66 -6.91 34.45 12.30
N GLY A 67 -7.59 33.34 12.61
CA GLY A 67 -7.09 31.97 12.43
C GLY A 67 -7.61 31.27 11.17
N PHE A 68 -8.37 31.96 10.33
CA PHE A 68 -8.89 31.38 9.09
C PHE A 68 -7.78 31.15 8.06
N HIS A 69 -7.73 29.93 7.51
CA HIS A 69 -6.83 29.54 6.43
C HIS A 69 -7.65 29.25 5.17
N GLY A 70 -7.41 30.02 4.10
CA GLY A 70 -8.00 29.80 2.78
C GLY A 70 -7.29 28.73 1.97
N TYR A 71 -7.01 28.99 0.68
CA TYR A 71 -6.11 28.14 -0.09
C TYR A 71 -4.72 28.15 0.55
N GLY A 72 -4.27 26.97 0.98
CA GLY A 72 -2.92 26.76 1.50
C GLY A 72 -1.91 26.47 0.38
N PRO A 73 -0.63 26.28 0.72
CA PRO A 73 0.37 25.82 -0.23
C PRO A 73 -0.01 24.43 -0.77
N GLU A 74 -0.06 24.27 -2.09
CA GLU A 74 -0.48 23.03 -2.75
C GLU A 74 0.48 21.87 -2.46
N GLN A 75 1.77 22.16 -2.26
CA GLN A 75 2.78 21.19 -1.80
C GLN A 75 2.64 20.79 -0.32
N GLY A 76 1.78 21.47 0.44
CA GLY A 76 1.58 21.24 1.86
C GLY A 76 2.33 22.22 2.77
N TYR A 77 1.82 22.36 4.00
CA TYR A 77 2.35 23.29 4.98
C TYR A 77 3.71 22.84 5.53
N ASP A 78 4.58 23.80 5.79
CA ASP A 78 5.95 23.58 6.28
C ASP A 78 6.02 22.71 7.53
N PHE A 79 5.07 22.87 8.46
CA PHE A 79 5.08 22.12 9.72
C PHE A 79 4.95 20.60 9.47
N LEU A 80 4.15 20.19 8.49
CA LEU A 80 3.96 18.78 8.15
C LEU A 80 5.15 18.25 7.35
N ARG A 81 5.63 19.04 6.37
CA ARG A 81 6.81 18.67 5.58
C ARG A 81 8.05 18.46 6.47
N LYS A 82 8.28 19.35 7.44
CA LYS A 82 9.36 19.22 8.44
C LYS A 82 9.19 18.03 9.39
N ALA A 83 7.94 17.70 9.76
CA ALA A 83 7.66 16.52 10.57
C ALA A 83 8.00 15.22 9.81
N VAL A 84 7.61 15.14 8.52
CA VAL A 84 7.99 14.03 7.64
C VAL A 84 9.51 14.00 7.45
N GLN A 85 10.16 15.13 7.17
CA GLN A 85 11.62 15.21 7.04
C GLN A 85 12.33 14.64 8.28
N SER A 86 11.88 15.03 9.48
CA SER A 86 12.44 14.55 10.74
C SER A 86 12.23 13.04 10.93
N TYR A 87 11.08 12.52 10.50
CA TYR A 87 10.78 11.09 10.54
C TYR A 87 11.69 10.25 9.61
N TYR A 88 12.12 10.80 8.48
CA TYR A 88 13.12 10.16 7.62
C TYR A 88 14.53 10.26 8.22
N ALA A 89 14.89 11.38 8.83
CA ALA A 89 16.20 11.57 9.45
C ALA A 89 16.50 10.54 10.56
N GLN A 90 15.47 10.05 11.27
CA GLN A 90 15.59 8.98 12.28
C GLN A 90 16.19 7.67 11.74
N ARG A 91 16.11 7.43 10.42
CA ARG A 91 16.68 6.25 9.76
C ARG A 91 17.86 6.58 8.85
N GLY A 92 18.48 7.76 9.06
CA GLY A 92 19.65 8.20 8.31
C GLY A 92 19.35 8.78 6.93
N VAL A 93 18.08 8.92 6.54
CA VAL A 93 17.70 9.52 5.26
C VAL A 93 17.55 11.03 5.43
N GLN A 94 18.41 11.79 4.75
CA GLN A 94 18.35 13.26 4.73
C GLN A 94 17.54 13.70 3.52
N LEU A 95 16.45 14.43 3.75
CA LEU A 95 15.61 15.01 2.71
C LEU A 95 15.61 16.53 2.86
N GLU A 96 15.43 17.25 1.77
CA GLU A 96 15.07 18.68 1.82
C GLU A 96 13.54 18.83 1.94
N ALA A 97 13.07 19.90 2.58
CA ALA A 97 11.64 20.07 2.85
C ALA A 97 10.80 20.22 1.57
N ASP A 98 11.38 20.71 0.47
CA ASP A 98 10.75 20.86 -0.85
C ASP A 98 10.89 19.60 -1.73
N GLU A 99 11.54 18.54 -1.24
CA GLU A 99 11.44 17.20 -1.84
C GLU A 99 10.17 16.48 -1.40
N ILE A 100 9.51 16.96 -0.34
CA ILE A 100 8.30 16.37 0.25
C ILE A 100 7.08 17.16 -0.23
N LEU A 101 6.17 16.50 -0.94
CA LEU A 101 4.91 17.10 -1.39
C LEU A 101 3.73 16.33 -0.78
N ILE A 102 2.89 17.04 -0.03
CA ILE A 102 1.72 16.46 0.64
C ILE A 102 0.58 16.26 -0.36
N SER A 103 -0.14 15.15 -0.22
CA SER A 103 -1.21 14.73 -1.13
C SER A 103 -2.42 14.19 -0.38
N ASP A 104 -3.53 13.95 -1.09
CA ASP A 104 -4.73 13.29 -0.60
C ASP A 104 -4.58 11.76 -0.48
N GLY A 105 -3.38 11.22 -0.74
CA GLY A 105 -2.97 9.85 -0.47
C GLY A 105 -2.40 9.10 -1.68
N ALA A 106 -1.65 8.03 -1.40
CA ALA A 106 -0.87 7.28 -2.39
C ALA A 106 -1.63 6.85 -3.65
N LYS A 107 -2.91 6.44 -3.54
CA LYS A 107 -3.70 6.05 -4.73
C LYS A 107 -3.80 7.18 -5.75
N SER A 108 -4.06 8.40 -5.30
CA SER A 108 -4.10 9.57 -6.18
C SER A 108 -2.71 9.85 -6.74
N ASP A 109 -1.66 9.81 -5.92
CA ASP A 109 -0.29 10.09 -6.38
C ASP A 109 0.20 9.10 -7.43
N LEU A 110 -0.02 7.80 -7.22
CA LEU A 110 0.36 6.72 -8.14
C LEU A 110 -0.24 6.90 -9.53
N ALA A 111 -1.52 7.25 -9.61
CA ALA A 111 -2.18 7.53 -10.88
C ALA A 111 -1.67 8.84 -11.50
N ASN A 112 -1.49 9.87 -10.68
CA ASN A 112 -1.24 11.21 -11.18
C ASN A 112 0.22 11.48 -11.56
N VAL A 113 1.18 10.78 -10.94
CA VAL A 113 2.60 10.87 -11.27
C VAL A 113 2.87 10.34 -12.69
N LEU A 114 2.04 9.42 -13.20
CA LEU A 114 2.12 8.92 -14.56
C LEU A 114 1.99 10.03 -15.62
N GLY A 115 1.25 11.09 -15.30
CA GLY A 115 1.10 12.26 -16.17
C GLY A 115 2.37 13.10 -16.36
N LEU A 116 3.47 12.77 -15.66
CA LEU A 116 4.80 13.34 -15.91
C LEU A 116 5.56 12.62 -17.03
N PHE A 117 5.13 11.40 -17.38
CA PHE A 117 5.82 10.54 -18.34
C PHE A 117 5.02 10.45 -19.64
N ASP A 118 5.71 10.14 -20.73
CA ASP A 118 5.07 9.86 -22.02
C ASP A 118 4.39 8.48 -22.04
N THR A 119 3.33 8.34 -22.85
CA THR A 119 2.59 7.09 -23.06
C THR A 119 3.39 5.98 -23.74
N ASP A 120 4.46 6.34 -24.44
CA ASP A 120 5.35 5.37 -25.10
C ASP A 120 6.27 4.62 -24.12
N ASN A 121 6.32 5.05 -22.86
CA ASN A 121 7.10 4.39 -21.81
C ASN A 121 6.54 2.99 -21.48
N THR A 122 7.47 2.07 -21.24
CA THR A 122 7.18 0.70 -20.82
C THR A 122 7.27 0.57 -19.31
N VAL A 123 6.21 0.01 -18.74
CA VAL A 123 6.02 -0.10 -17.30
C VAL A 123 6.34 -1.53 -16.85
N LEU A 124 7.19 -1.67 -15.84
CA LEU A 124 7.48 -2.95 -15.20
C LEU A 124 6.73 -3.04 -13.86
N VAL A 125 5.91 -4.09 -13.73
CA VAL A 125 5.06 -4.31 -12.55
C VAL A 125 5.31 -5.71 -11.98
N PRO A 126 5.59 -5.87 -10.67
CA PRO A 126 5.66 -7.19 -10.05
C PRO A 126 4.31 -7.94 -10.13
N ASP A 127 4.33 -9.26 -10.23
CA ASP A 127 3.12 -10.11 -10.16
C ASP A 127 3.29 -11.15 -9.04
N PRO A 128 2.41 -11.21 -8.02
CA PRO A 128 1.22 -10.39 -7.82
C PRO A 128 1.51 -9.04 -7.15
N VAL A 129 0.63 -8.07 -7.38
CA VAL A 129 0.74 -6.74 -6.75
C VAL A 129 -0.61 -6.02 -6.70
N TYR A 130 -0.64 -4.86 -6.03
CA TYR A 130 -1.79 -3.98 -5.96
C TYR A 130 -2.33 -3.61 -7.37
N PRO A 131 -3.59 -3.93 -7.70
CA PRO A 131 -4.10 -3.84 -9.08
C PRO A 131 -4.10 -2.44 -9.69
N THR A 132 -4.16 -1.39 -8.86
CA THR A 132 -4.19 -0.01 -9.35
C THR A 132 -2.97 0.34 -10.20
N TYR A 133 -1.79 -0.25 -9.94
CA TYR A 133 -0.61 -0.01 -10.78
C TYR A 133 -0.84 -0.46 -12.23
N VAL A 134 -1.58 -1.56 -12.41
CA VAL A 134 -1.93 -2.07 -13.74
C VAL A 134 -3.06 -1.25 -14.34
N ASP A 135 -4.15 -1.04 -13.58
CA ASP A 135 -5.35 -0.36 -14.08
C ASP A 135 -5.05 1.06 -14.56
N ASP A 136 -4.27 1.84 -13.80
CA ASP A 136 -3.90 3.21 -14.18
C ASP A 136 -3.13 3.23 -15.51
N ASN A 137 -2.14 2.34 -15.67
CA ASN A 137 -1.34 2.24 -16.89
C ASN A 137 -2.11 1.69 -18.08
N VAL A 138 -3.07 0.77 -17.86
CA VAL A 138 -4.00 0.31 -18.90
C VAL A 138 -4.84 1.49 -19.38
N THR A 139 -5.46 2.26 -18.48
CA THR A 139 -6.31 3.40 -18.87
C THR A 139 -5.55 4.51 -19.57
N ASP A 140 -4.25 4.62 -19.31
CA ASP A 140 -3.33 5.53 -20.00
C ASP A 140 -2.77 4.99 -21.32
N GLY A 141 -3.09 3.74 -21.69
CA GLY A 141 -2.66 3.11 -22.95
C GLY A 141 -1.19 2.68 -22.99
N ARG A 142 -0.55 2.46 -21.83
CA ARG A 142 0.86 2.10 -21.73
C ARG A 142 1.11 0.61 -21.93
N ARG A 143 2.32 0.30 -22.41
CA ARG A 143 2.82 -1.08 -22.46
C ARG A 143 3.24 -1.54 -21.06
N ILE A 144 2.67 -2.64 -20.60
CA ILE A 144 3.00 -3.26 -19.29
C ILE A 144 3.78 -4.56 -19.51
N VAL A 145 4.87 -4.71 -18.77
CA VAL A 145 5.65 -5.95 -18.61
C VAL A 145 5.55 -6.39 -17.16
N TYR A 146 5.36 -7.69 -16.95
CA TYR A 146 5.26 -8.25 -15.61
C TYR A 146 6.59 -8.86 -15.16
N ALA A 147 6.98 -8.59 -13.93
CA ALA A 147 8.08 -9.27 -13.23
C ALA A 147 7.49 -10.36 -12.32
N PRO A 148 7.48 -11.63 -12.76
CA PRO A 148 6.83 -12.69 -12.01
C PRO A 148 7.54 -12.95 -10.67
N THR A 149 6.76 -13.27 -9.66
CA THR A 149 7.25 -13.66 -8.33
C THR A 149 6.61 -14.97 -7.88
N SER A 150 7.19 -15.61 -6.86
CA SER A 150 6.72 -16.90 -6.36
C SER A 150 7.21 -17.15 -4.93
N GLU A 151 6.75 -18.24 -4.33
CA GLU A 151 7.31 -18.75 -3.07
C GLU A 151 8.84 -18.92 -3.15
N ALA A 152 9.38 -19.34 -4.31
CA ALA A 152 10.82 -19.60 -4.48
C ALA A 152 11.71 -18.35 -4.37
N ASN A 153 11.19 -17.16 -4.69
CA ASN A 153 11.91 -15.89 -4.52
C ASN A 153 11.33 -15.04 -3.39
N GLY A 154 10.53 -15.64 -2.50
CA GLY A 154 9.90 -14.94 -1.38
C GLY A 154 8.93 -13.84 -1.81
N PHE A 155 8.34 -13.95 -3.00
CA PHE A 155 7.46 -12.94 -3.59
C PHE A 155 8.12 -11.56 -3.84
N LEU A 156 9.44 -11.54 -3.98
CA LEU A 156 10.23 -10.34 -4.29
C LEU A 156 10.87 -10.49 -5.66
N ALA A 157 10.36 -9.73 -6.64
CA ALA A 157 10.96 -9.67 -7.97
C ALA A 157 12.38 -9.09 -7.88
N MET A 158 13.28 -9.62 -8.71
CA MET A 158 14.62 -9.05 -8.91
C MET A 158 14.75 -8.55 -10.35
N PRO A 159 15.57 -7.52 -10.62
CA PRO A 159 15.70 -6.97 -11.95
C PRO A 159 16.23 -8.02 -12.94
N ASN A 160 15.62 -8.08 -14.12
CA ASN A 160 16.09 -8.91 -15.23
C ASN A 160 16.73 -8.01 -16.30
N PRO A 161 18.06 -8.06 -16.50
CA PRO A 161 18.75 -7.24 -17.51
C PRO A 161 18.29 -7.45 -18.95
N SER A 162 17.59 -8.54 -19.27
CA SER A 162 17.05 -8.78 -20.62
C SER A 162 15.71 -8.08 -20.86
N VAL A 163 15.08 -7.56 -19.81
CA VAL A 163 13.85 -6.77 -19.90
C VAL A 163 14.25 -5.31 -19.88
N LYS A 164 13.67 -4.49 -20.78
CA LYS A 164 13.83 -3.04 -20.74
C LYS A 164 12.53 -2.42 -20.24
N ALA A 165 12.63 -1.55 -19.25
CA ALA A 165 11.52 -0.81 -18.68
C ALA A 165 11.96 0.61 -18.36
N ASP A 166 11.03 1.56 -18.49
CA ASP A 166 11.28 2.99 -18.30
C ASP A 166 10.65 3.46 -16.98
N ILE A 167 9.57 2.82 -16.54
CA ILE A 167 8.90 3.03 -15.24
C ILE A 167 8.84 1.70 -14.49
N ILE A 168 9.27 1.66 -13.23
CA ILE A 168 9.35 0.43 -12.42
C ILE A 168 8.53 0.61 -11.15
N TYR A 169 7.52 -0.22 -10.93
CA TYR A 169 6.80 -0.25 -9.67
C TYR A 169 7.48 -1.18 -8.66
N ILE A 170 7.69 -0.68 -7.44
CA ILE A 170 8.12 -1.51 -6.31
C ILE A 170 7.21 -1.17 -5.13
N CYS A 171 6.52 -2.17 -4.57
CA CYS A 171 5.71 -2.01 -3.37
C CYS A 171 6.37 -2.80 -2.23
N SER A 172 6.77 -2.12 -1.16
CA SER A 172 7.54 -2.71 -0.08
C SER A 172 7.31 -2.00 1.25
N PRO A 173 6.66 -2.66 2.24
CA PRO A 173 6.08 -4.00 2.17
C PRO A 173 4.97 -4.15 1.11
N ASN A 174 4.97 -5.28 0.43
CA ASN A 174 4.11 -5.57 -0.71
C ASN A 174 2.65 -5.82 -0.28
N ASN A 175 1.72 -5.28 -1.05
CA ASN A 175 0.33 -5.74 -1.11
C ASN A 175 0.16 -6.51 -2.44
N PRO A 176 -0.18 -7.82 -2.42
CA PRO A 176 -0.83 -8.54 -1.33
C PRO A 176 0.09 -9.36 -0.40
N THR A 177 1.35 -9.58 -0.76
CA THR A 177 2.13 -10.70 -0.22
C THR A 177 2.69 -10.45 1.18
N GLY A 178 2.83 -9.19 1.56
CA GLY A 178 3.49 -8.75 2.77
C GLY A 178 5.01 -8.89 2.77
N ALA A 179 5.61 -9.33 1.65
CA ALA A 179 7.05 -9.39 1.47
C ALA A 179 7.66 -7.98 1.45
N ALA A 180 8.88 -7.83 1.94
CA ALA A 180 9.57 -6.53 2.00
C ALA A 180 11.03 -6.69 1.61
N TYR A 181 11.54 -5.73 0.84
CA TYR A 181 12.92 -5.77 0.38
C TYR A 181 13.89 -5.32 1.47
N ASN A 182 15.07 -5.93 1.48
CA ASN A 182 16.24 -5.40 2.17
C ASN A 182 17.00 -4.39 1.29
N ARG A 183 17.97 -3.68 1.89
CA ARG A 183 18.77 -2.66 1.21
C ARG A 183 19.58 -3.22 0.04
N GLU A 184 20.08 -4.45 0.14
CA GLU A 184 20.92 -5.10 -0.88
C GLU A 184 20.10 -5.47 -2.13
N GLN A 185 18.86 -5.93 -1.94
CA GLN A 185 17.95 -6.19 -3.04
C GLN A 185 17.48 -4.89 -3.69
N LEU A 186 17.16 -3.86 -2.91
CA LEU A 186 16.83 -2.55 -3.45
C LEU A 186 18.01 -1.91 -4.19
N LYS A 187 19.25 -2.13 -3.75
CA LYS A 187 20.45 -1.68 -4.47
C LYS A 187 20.54 -2.26 -5.88
N GLN A 188 20.17 -3.53 -6.07
CA GLN A 188 20.13 -4.13 -7.40
C GLN A 188 19.08 -3.46 -8.30
N TRP A 189 17.91 -3.10 -7.75
CA TRP A 189 16.90 -2.34 -8.48
C TRP A 189 17.35 -0.92 -8.83
N VAL A 190 17.99 -0.22 -7.90
CA VAL A 190 18.58 1.11 -8.14
C VAL A 190 19.63 1.05 -9.23
N ASP A 191 20.54 0.07 -9.20
CA ASP A 191 21.57 -0.12 -10.21
C ASP A 191 20.97 -0.42 -11.59
N TYR A 192 19.97 -1.29 -11.64
CA TYR A 192 19.23 -1.57 -12.87
C TYR A 192 18.53 -0.32 -13.42
N ALA A 193 17.85 0.45 -12.56
CA ALA A 193 17.13 1.65 -12.98
C ALA A 193 18.09 2.70 -13.55
N LYS A 194 19.22 2.95 -12.88
CA LYS A 194 20.27 3.85 -13.38
C LYS A 194 20.86 3.37 -14.71
N ALA A 195 21.13 2.07 -14.85
CA ALA A 195 21.68 1.52 -16.09
C ALA A 195 20.72 1.61 -17.29
N ASN A 196 19.41 1.69 -17.04
CA ASN A 196 18.37 1.75 -18.08
C ASN A 196 17.74 3.14 -18.24
N ASP A 197 18.23 4.15 -17.52
CA ASP A 197 17.60 5.47 -17.42
C ASP A 197 16.13 5.44 -16.95
N ALA A 198 15.76 4.40 -16.18
CA ALA A 198 14.41 4.16 -15.71
C ALA A 198 14.10 4.92 -14.41
N VAL A 199 12.83 5.14 -14.11
CA VAL A 199 12.35 5.71 -12.84
C VAL A 199 11.60 4.66 -12.03
N ILE A 200 12.00 4.49 -10.77
CA ILE A 200 11.33 3.66 -9.78
C ILE A 200 10.22 4.47 -9.11
N LEU A 201 9.00 3.96 -9.14
CA LEU A 201 7.89 4.39 -8.31
C LEU A 201 7.83 3.42 -7.12
N TYR A 202 8.38 3.85 -5.99
CA TYR A 202 8.48 3.06 -4.76
C TYR A 202 7.30 3.36 -3.83
N ASP A 203 6.35 2.45 -3.73
CA ASP A 203 5.21 2.52 -2.81
C ASP A 203 5.60 1.98 -1.42
N ALA A 204 5.77 2.90 -0.48
CA ALA A 204 6.13 2.68 0.91
C ALA A 204 4.92 2.77 1.86
N ALA A 205 3.68 2.62 1.37
CA ALA A 205 2.48 2.85 2.19
C ALA A 205 2.37 1.96 3.44
N TYR A 206 3.09 0.83 3.49
CA TYR A 206 3.10 -0.11 4.62
C TYR A 206 4.40 -0.07 5.44
N GLU A 207 5.32 0.86 5.19
CA GLU A 207 6.65 0.89 5.82
C GLU A 207 6.62 0.93 7.36
N CYS A 208 5.55 1.50 7.93
CA CYS A 208 5.35 1.56 9.38
C CYS A 208 5.17 0.18 10.05
N PHE A 209 4.85 -0.85 9.28
CA PHE A 209 4.72 -2.23 9.78
C PHE A 209 6.06 -2.95 9.87
N VAL A 210 7.09 -2.51 9.15
CA VAL A 210 8.42 -3.11 9.16
C VAL A 210 8.99 -3.07 10.59
N SER A 211 9.30 -4.25 11.12
CA SER A 211 9.87 -4.42 12.47
C SER A 211 11.16 -5.24 12.47
N GLU A 212 11.36 -6.06 11.43
CA GLU A 212 12.55 -6.88 11.26
C GLU A 212 13.77 -6.04 10.89
N LYS A 213 14.91 -6.34 11.53
CA LYS A 213 16.18 -5.67 11.24
C LYS A 213 16.69 -6.09 9.86
N GLY A 214 17.23 -5.13 9.12
CA GLY A 214 17.84 -5.36 7.80
C GLY A 214 16.92 -5.01 6.63
N LEU A 215 15.60 -5.03 6.84
CA LEU A 215 14.63 -4.54 5.86
C LEU A 215 14.71 -3.01 5.72
N ALA A 216 14.39 -2.52 4.53
CA ALA A 216 14.33 -1.09 4.24
C ALA A 216 12.92 -0.56 4.47
N ARG A 217 12.82 0.65 5.02
CA ARG A 217 11.56 1.38 5.19
C ARG A 217 11.41 2.50 4.16
N SER A 218 12.51 2.94 3.55
CA SER A 218 12.53 3.87 2.42
C SER A 218 13.53 3.41 1.36
N ILE A 219 13.24 3.66 0.09
CA ILE A 219 14.18 3.46 -1.01
C ILE A 219 15.42 4.35 -0.87
N PHE A 220 15.30 5.50 -0.20
CA PHE A 220 16.38 6.46 -0.01
C PHE A 220 17.37 6.07 1.08
N GLU A 221 17.17 4.92 1.73
CA GLU A 221 18.23 4.25 2.51
C GLU A 221 19.31 3.64 1.62
N VAL A 222 19.08 3.60 0.29
CA VAL A 222 19.96 3.01 -0.71
C VAL A 222 20.70 4.09 -1.48
N GLU A 223 22.03 3.97 -1.54
CA GLU A 223 22.88 4.86 -2.31
C GLU A 223 22.50 4.86 -3.80
N GLY A 224 22.40 6.04 -4.39
CA GLY A 224 22.02 6.24 -5.79
C GLY A 224 20.50 6.31 -6.05
N ALA A 225 19.65 5.94 -5.08
CA ALA A 225 18.20 5.96 -5.26
C ALA A 225 17.64 7.35 -5.60
N ARG A 226 18.29 8.41 -5.11
CA ARG A 226 17.87 9.80 -5.36
C ARG A 226 17.91 10.22 -6.83
N GLU A 227 18.67 9.50 -7.66
CA GLU A 227 18.82 9.78 -9.10
C GLU A 227 17.80 9.01 -9.96
N CYS A 228 17.05 8.08 -9.36
CA CYS A 228 16.17 7.19 -10.10
C CYS A 228 14.86 6.81 -9.40
N ALA A 229 14.52 7.36 -8.23
CA ALA A 229 13.33 6.94 -7.49
C ALA A 229 12.46 8.11 -7.02
N ILE A 230 11.14 7.89 -7.11
CA ILE A 230 10.10 8.62 -6.40
C ILE A 230 9.55 7.68 -5.33
N GLU A 231 9.51 8.13 -4.08
CA GLU A 231 8.82 7.40 -3.01
C GLU A 231 7.42 7.95 -2.80
N ILE A 232 6.43 7.08 -2.72
CA ILE A 232 5.02 7.41 -2.51
C ILE A 232 4.59 6.74 -1.21
N CYS A 233 4.00 7.53 -0.31
CA CYS A 233 3.60 7.05 1.01
C CYS A 233 2.17 7.49 1.35
N SER A 234 1.59 6.90 2.39
CA SER A 234 0.25 7.23 2.86
C SER A 234 0.13 7.21 4.37
N PHE A 235 -0.58 8.18 4.93
CA PHE A 235 -0.97 8.16 6.34
C PHE A 235 -2.13 7.17 6.62
N SER A 236 -2.69 6.56 5.57
CA SER A 236 -3.80 5.62 5.67
C SER A 236 -3.50 4.44 6.59
N LYS A 237 -2.28 3.87 6.52
CA LYS A 237 -1.94 2.61 7.20
C LYS A 237 -1.15 2.82 8.49
N ILE A 238 -0.38 3.90 8.59
CA ILE A 238 0.28 4.33 9.83
C ILE A 238 -0.72 4.94 10.82
N ALA A 239 -1.60 5.85 10.38
CA ALA A 239 -2.42 6.66 11.29
C ALA A 239 -3.94 6.47 11.11
N GLY A 240 -4.36 5.59 10.21
CA GLY A 240 -5.78 5.33 9.96
C GLY A 240 -6.49 6.39 9.12
N PHE A 241 -5.75 7.16 8.32
CA PHE A 241 -6.31 8.23 7.48
C PHE A 241 -7.00 7.69 6.20
N THR A 242 -7.56 6.49 6.23
CA THR A 242 -8.19 5.85 5.06
C THR A 242 -9.38 6.67 4.57
N GLY A 243 -10.20 7.19 5.49
CA GLY A 243 -11.26 8.18 5.20
C GLY A 243 -10.83 9.64 5.31
N THR A 244 -9.79 9.96 6.10
CA THR A 244 -9.31 11.34 6.34
C THR A 244 -8.54 11.92 5.15
N ARG A 245 -7.94 11.05 4.32
CA ARG A 245 -7.23 11.37 3.07
C ARG A 245 -6.02 12.29 3.26
N CYS A 246 -4.88 11.68 3.52
CA CYS A 246 -3.59 12.37 3.49
C CYS A 246 -2.46 11.38 3.19
N GLY A 247 -1.48 11.81 2.43
CA GLY A 247 -0.25 11.11 2.10
C GLY A 247 0.81 12.09 1.64
N TYR A 248 1.87 11.58 1.06
CA TYR A 248 2.93 12.41 0.53
C TYR A 248 3.78 11.63 -0.48
N THR A 249 4.42 12.38 -1.37
CA THR A 249 5.49 11.89 -2.23
C THR A 249 6.81 12.52 -1.79
N VAL A 250 7.90 11.77 -1.93
CA VAL A 250 9.26 12.29 -1.86
C VAL A 250 9.86 12.22 -3.27
N VAL A 251 10.12 13.39 -3.86
CA VAL A 251 10.69 13.53 -5.20
C VAL A 251 12.02 14.27 -5.07
N PRO A 252 13.17 13.58 -5.17
CA PRO A 252 14.47 14.20 -4.98
C PRO A 252 14.81 15.23 -6.05
N HIS A 253 15.59 16.25 -5.69
CA HIS A 253 16.10 17.24 -6.65
C HIS A 253 17.06 16.63 -7.67
N GLN A 254 17.71 15.52 -7.35
CA GLN A 254 18.65 14.82 -8.23
C GLN A 254 17.95 13.98 -9.32
N LEU A 255 16.62 13.84 -9.26
CA LEU A 255 15.88 13.06 -10.23
C LEU A 255 15.57 13.88 -11.48
N GLU A 256 16.35 13.64 -12.53
CA GLU A 256 16.26 14.31 -13.83
C GLU A 256 16.20 13.29 -14.97
N ARG A 257 15.33 13.53 -15.96
CA ARG A 257 15.27 12.78 -17.21
C ARG A 257 15.12 13.76 -18.37
N GLU A 258 15.91 13.56 -19.43
CA GLU A 258 15.86 14.41 -20.63
C GLU A 258 16.00 15.92 -20.35
N GLY A 259 16.81 16.32 -19.36
CA GLY A 259 16.95 17.73 -18.97
C GLY A 259 15.77 18.30 -18.16
N MET A 260 14.80 17.46 -17.81
CA MET A 260 13.63 17.83 -17.02
C MET A 260 13.74 17.29 -15.59
N ASN A 261 13.61 18.19 -14.62
CA ASN A 261 13.66 17.84 -13.21
C ASN A 261 12.28 17.38 -12.71
N LEU A 262 12.18 16.12 -12.25
CA LEU A 262 10.90 15.51 -11.89
C LEU A 262 10.28 16.16 -10.63
N ASN A 263 11.08 16.67 -9.68
CA ASN A 263 10.57 17.42 -8.53
C ASN A 263 9.81 18.68 -8.99
N LYS A 264 10.43 19.47 -9.88
CA LYS A 264 9.79 20.69 -10.44
C LYS A 264 8.55 20.37 -11.26
N LEU A 265 8.58 19.30 -12.06
CA LEU A 265 7.42 18.86 -12.83
C LEU A 265 6.27 18.41 -11.92
N TRP A 266 6.59 17.66 -10.86
CA TRP A 266 5.59 17.20 -9.91
C TRP A 266 4.98 18.37 -9.13
N LEU A 267 5.79 19.31 -8.66
CA LEU A 267 5.30 20.56 -8.06
C LEU A 267 4.40 21.33 -9.03
N ARG A 268 4.82 21.47 -10.29
CA ARG A 268 4.01 22.14 -11.31
C ARG A 268 2.67 21.45 -11.51
N ARG A 269 2.64 20.11 -11.55
CA ARG A 269 1.40 19.33 -11.56
C ARG A 269 0.54 19.65 -10.36
N GLN A 270 1.09 19.61 -9.14
CA GLN A 270 0.34 19.87 -7.90
C GLN A 270 -0.33 21.25 -7.96
N THR A 271 0.44 22.31 -8.24
CA THR A 271 -0.07 23.69 -8.36
C THR A 271 -1.05 23.93 -9.52
N THR A 272 -1.24 22.96 -10.43
CA THR A 272 -2.15 23.09 -11.57
C THR A 272 -3.40 22.23 -11.44
N LYS A 273 -3.28 21.04 -10.84
CA LYS A 273 -4.33 20.00 -10.82
C LYS A 273 -4.77 19.61 -9.41
N PHE A 274 -4.22 20.25 -8.37
CA PHE A 274 -4.52 19.96 -6.97
C PHE A 274 -4.58 21.26 -6.15
N ASN A 275 -5.53 21.34 -5.21
CA ASN A 275 -5.72 22.54 -4.38
C ASN A 275 -5.14 22.39 -2.96
N GLY A 276 -4.31 21.37 -2.74
CA GLY A 276 -3.74 21.07 -1.43
C GLY A 276 -4.67 20.26 -0.52
N VAL A 277 -4.07 19.59 0.47
CA VAL A 277 -4.81 18.92 1.55
C VAL A 277 -5.32 19.96 2.55
N PRO A 278 -6.55 19.85 3.08
CA PRO A 278 -7.09 20.82 4.04
C PRO A 278 -6.18 21.04 5.26
N TYR A 279 -6.08 22.30 5.72
CA TYR A 279 -5.27 22.69 6.89
C TYR A 279 -5.52 21.80 8.12
N ILE A 280 -6.80 21.56 8.45
CA ILE A 280 -7.22 20.70 9.57
C ILE A 280 -6.62 19.29 9.46
N VAL A 281 -6.65 18.71 8.27
CA VAL A 281 -6.11 17.36 8.02
C VAL A 281 -4.60 17.37 8.15
N GLN A 282 -3.92 18.38 7.63
CA GLN A 282 -2.46 18.49 7.76
C GLN A 282 -2.03 18.69 9.22
N ARG A 283 -2.77 19.46 10.02
CA ARG A 283 -2.52 19.60 11.47
C ARG A 283 -2.64 18.27 12.21
N GLY A 284 -3.69 17.49 11.91
CA GLY A 284 -3.81 16.11 12.39
C GLY A 284 -2.65 15.22 11.94
N ALA A 285 -2.25 15.31 10.67
CA ALA A 285 -1.14 14.53 10.12
C ALA A 285 0.21 14.90 10.76
N ALA A 286 0.43 16.16 11.12
CA ALA A 286 1.66 16.57 11.81
C ALA A 286 1.72 16.01 13.24
N ALA A 287 0.57 15.91 13.90
CA ALA A 287 0.45 15.32 15.24
C ALA A 287 0.74 13.81 15.28
N ILE A 288 0.75 13.11 14.13
CA ILE A 288 1.25 11.72 14.02
C ILE A 288 2.68 11.63 14.55
N PHE A 289 3.51 12.63 14.23
CA PHE A 289 4.96 12.58 14.42
C PHE A 289 5.45 13.22 15.72
N THR A 290 4.54 13.62 16.62
CA THR A 290 4.93 13.95 18.00
C THR A 290 5.26 12.66 18.76
N GLU A 291 5.94 12.78 19.90
CA GLU A 291 6.25 11.64 20.75
C GLU A 291 4.98 10.90 21.18
N GLU A 292 3.97 11.63 21.66
CA GLU A 292 2.70 11.04 22.08
C GLU A 292 1.91 10.45 20.90
N GLY A 293 1.89 11.16 19.76
CA GLY A 293 1.22 10.67 18.55
C GLY A 293 1.81 9.35 18.04
N MET A 294 3.14 9.27 17.98
CA MET A 294 3.84 8.05 17.58
C MET A 294 3.61 6.92 18.58
N ALA A 295 3.59 7.19 19.89
CA ALA A 295 3.31 6.17 20.90
C ALA A 295 1.88 5.59 20.78
N GLU A 296 0.88 6.45 20.59
CA GLU A 296 -0.51 6.04 20.39
C GLU A 296 -0.69 5.24 19.09
N ILE A 297 -0.04 5.67 18.02
CA ILE A 297 -0.05 4.98 16.73
C ILE A 297 0.64 3.63 16.82
N GLN A 298 1.79 3.56 17.50
CA GLN A 298 2.51 2.31 17.70
C GLN A 298 1.63 1.27 18.42
N ALA A 299 0.86 1.68 19.44
CA ALA A 299 -0.10 0.79 20.09
C ALA A 299 -1.17 0.23 19.12
N ASN A 300 -1.63 1.04 18.16
CA ASN A 300 -2.55 0.57 17.11
C ASN A 300 -1.86 -0.38 16.12
N LEU A 301 -0.61 -0.10 15.72
CA LEU A 301 0.16 -0.98 14.85
C LEU A 301 0.43 -2.34 15.53
N ASP A 302 0.78 -2.34 16.81
CA ASP A 302 1.03 -3.55 17.60
C ASP A 302 -0.23 -4.40 17.80
N TYR A 303 -1.40 -3.76 17.93
CA TYR A 303 -2.68 -4.45 17.92
C TYR A 303 -2.87 -5.26 16.63
N TYR A 304 -2.58 -4.67 15.46
CA TYR A 304 -2.66 -5.39 14.19
C TYR A 304 -1.56 -6.43 14.02
N ARG A 305 -0.33 -6.19 14.51
CA ARG A 305 0.73 -7.23 14.51
C ARG A 305 0.31 -8.43 15.34
N GLN A 306 -0.35 -8.22 16.48
CA GLN A 306 -0.88 -9.31 17.31
C GLN A 306 -1.98 -10.09 16.57
N ASN A 307 -2.86 -9.40 15.84
CA ASN A 307 -3.86 -10.06 14.99
C ASN A 307 -3.18 -10.91 13.90
N ALA A 308 -2.16 -10.36 13.23
CA ALA A 308 -1.42 -11.08 12.21
C ALA A 308 -0.75 -12.34 12.78
N LYS A 309 -0.16 -12.22 13.99
CA LYS A 309 0.43 -13.35 14.71
C LYS A 309 -0.60 -14.44 15.02
N VAL A 310 -1.82 -14.09 15.44
CA VAL A 310 -2.88 -15.07 15.71
C VAL A 310 -3.25 -15.86 14.46
N ILE A 311 -3.34 -15.19 13.31
CA ILE A 311 -3.61 -15.85 12.02
C ILE A 311 -2.42 -16.75 11.63
N ALA A 312 -1.20 -16.23 11.72
CA ALA A 312 0.03 -16.94 11.39
C ALA A 312 0.24 -18.21 12.24
N ASP A 313 -0.01 -18.13 13.56
CA ASP A 313 0.08 -19.27 14.46
C ASP A 313 -0.93 -20.38 14.07
N ALA A 314 -2.16 -20.02 13.70
CA ALA A 314 -3.16 -20.97 13.24
C ALA A 314 -2.75 -21.66 11.91
N LEU A 315 -2.13 -20.92 10.98
CA LEU A 315 -1.59 -21.48 9.74
C LEU A 315 -0.41 -22.41 9.99
N ASN A 316 0.49 -22.06 10.92
CA ASN A 316 1.60 -22.91 11.35
C ASN A 316 1.09 -24.25 11.90
N GLU A 317 0.05 -24.23 12.76
CA GLU A 317 -0.57 -25.45 13.29
C GLU A 317 -1.18 -26.35 12.20
N CYS A 318 -1.63 -25.76 11.08
CA CYS A 318 -2.18 -26.49 9.95
C CYS A 318 -1.11 -26.97 8.94
N GLY A 319 0.16 -26.59 9.13
CA GLY A 319 1.21 -26.84 8.13
C GLY A 319 0.99 -26.10 6.81
N VAL A 320 0.27 -24.97 6.83
CA VAL A 320 0.03 -24.15 5.64
C VAL A 320 1.13 -23.12 5.47
N TRP A 321 1.74 -23.10 4.29
CA TRP A 321 2.75 -22.11 3.94
C TRP A 321 2.13 -20.72 3.79
N TYR A 322 2.83 -19.69 4.28
CA TYR A 322 2.48 -18.29 4.06
C TYR A 322 3.71 -17.36 4.03
N CYS A 323 3.50 -16.17 3.48
CA CYS A 323 4.37 -15.01 3.55
C CYS A 323 3.61 -13.83 4.20
N GLY A 324 4.34 -12.80 4.65
CA GLY A 324 3.75 -11.63 5.31
C GLY A 324 3.42 -11.86 6.79
N GLY A 325 2.58 -11.01 7.36
CA GLY A 325 2.14 -11.07 8.75
C GLY A 325 3.13 -10.56 9.81
N HIS A 326 4.41 -10.39 9.46
CA HIS A 326 5.44 -9.87 10.36
C HIS A 326 5.77 -8.40 10.11
N ASN A 327 6.03 -8.06 8.84
CA ASN A 327 6.42 -6.72 8.39
C ASN A 327 5.31 -6.01 7.60
N SER A 328 4.12 -6.61 7.55
CA SER A 328 2.96 -6.15 6.82
C SER A 328 1.69 -6.62 7.53
N PRO A 329 0.57 -5.87 7.44
CA PRO A 329 -0.72 -6.31 7.98
C PRO A 329 -1.38 -7.40 7.12
N TYR A 330 -0.75 -7.84 6.02
CA TYR A 330 -1.28 -8.89 5.15
C TYR A 330 -0.59 -10.22 5.36
N ILE A 331 -1.37 -11.29 5.35
CA ILE A 331 -0.92 -12.67 5.38
C ILE A 331 -1.30 -13.28 4.03
N TRP A 332 -0.28 -13.77 3.33
CA TRP A 332 -0.41 -14.36 2.00
C TRP A 332 -0.15 -15.85 2.07
N MET A 333 -1.22 -16.64 2.04
CA MET A 333 -1.17 -18.08 2.30
C MET A 333 -1.39 -18.87 1.01
N ARG A 334 -0.76 -20.04 0.93
CA ARG A 334 -1.09 -21.03 -0.10
C ARG A 334 -2.49 -21.62 0.17
N CYS A 335 -3.30 -21.74 -0.86
CA CYS A 335 -4.60 -22.41 -0.78
C CYS A 335 -4.40 -23.90 -0.42
N PRO A 336 -4.98 -24.40 0.69
CA PRO A 336 -4.94 -25.80 1.06
C PRO A 336 -5.60 -26.71 0.00
N GLY A 337 -5.20 -27.99 -0.03
CA GLY A 337 -5.80 -28.98 -0.93
C GLY A 337 -5.56 -28.73 -2.42
N ASN A 338 -4.58 -27.91 -2.79
CA ASN A 338 -4.31 -27.47 -4.16
C ASN A 338 -5.52 -26.78 -4.83
N MET A 339 -6.40 -26.18 -4.03
CA MET A 339 -7.49 -25.37 -4.56
C MET A 339 -6.95 -24.14 -5.29
N ASP A 340 -7.64 -23.74 -6.36
CA ASP A 340 -7.42 -22.42 -6.95
C ASP A 340 -7.93 -21.31 -6.01
N SER A 341 -7.57 -20.05 -6.27
CA SER A 341 -7.87 -18.91 -5.41
C SER A 341 -9.36 -18.69 -5.18
N TRP A 342 -10.20 -18.94 -6.19
CA TRP A 342 -11.65 -18.74 -6.10
C TRP A 342 -12.36 -19.95 -5.51
N GLN A 343 -11.91 -21.16 -5.82
CA GLN A 343 -12.33 -22.39 -5.15
C GLN A 343 -12.09 -22.29 -3.64
N PHE A 344 -10.91 -21.82 -3.23
CA PHE A 344 -10.62 -21.64 -1.82
C PHE A 344 -11.46 -20.53 -1.18
N PHE A 345 -11.76 -19.44 -1.91
CA PHE A 345 -12.68 -18.40 -1.43
C PHE A 345 -14.06 -18.97 -1.11
N ASP A 346 -14.67 -19.69 -2.06
CA ASP A 346 -16.00 -20.27 -1.87
C ASP A 346 -15.99 -21.30 -0.75
N TRP A 347 -14.97 -22.19 -0.75
CA TRP A 347 -14.81 -23.22 0.26
C TRP A 347 -14.65 -22.61 1.67
N LEU A 348 -13.83 -21.57 1.84
CA LEU A 348 -13.61 -20.94 3.14
C LEU A 348 -14.86 -20.21 3.63
N LEU A 349 -15.58 -19.54 2.72
CA LEU A 349 -16.85 -18.90 3.03
C LEU A 349 -17.89 -19.91 3.50
N GLU A 350 -18.03 -21.04 2.81
CA GLU A 350 -19.01 -22.08 3.15
C GLU A 350 -18.70 -22.80 4.46
N ASN A 351 -17.42 -23.17 4.66
CA ASN A 351 -16.99 -24.06 5.73
C ASN A 351 -16.54 -23.31 7.00
N ALA A 352 -16.03 -22.10 6.87
CA ALA A 352 -15.56 -21.30 8.02
C ALA A 352 -16.35 -19.99 8.22
N GLY A 353 -17.18 -19.56 7.27
CA GLY A 353 -17.82 -18.24 7.34
C GLY A 353 -16.78 -17.11 7.38
N VAL A 354 -15.61 -17.31 6.79
CA VAL A 354 -14.52 -16.33 6.76
C VAL A 354 -14.28 -15.88 5.33
N VAL A 355 -14.15 -14.57 5.14
CA VAL A 355 -13.90 -13.95 3.85
C VAL A 355 -12.49 -13.38 3.84
N GLY A 356 -11.71 -13.71 2.82
CA GLY A 356 -10.48 -13.00 2.47
C GLY A 356 -10.50 -12.55 1.01
N THR A 357 -9.34 -12.47 0.37
CA THR A 357 -9.21 -12.04 -1.02
C THR A 357 -8.54 -13.13 -1.87
N PRO A 358 -9.18 -13.64 -2.94
CA PRO A 358 -8.57 -14.57 -3.90
C PRO A 358 -7.29 -13.98 -4.47
N GLY A 359 -6.20 -14.75 -4.45
CA GLY A 359 -4.89 -14.29 -4.87
C GLY A 359 -4.80 -13.94 -6.35
N VAL A 360 -5.47 -14.69 -7.23
CA VAL A 360 -5.55 -14.43 -8.68
C VAL A 360 -6.05 -13.01 -9.02
N GLY A 361 -6.78 -12.37 -8.11
CA GLY A 361 -7.22 -10.99 -8.27
C GLY A 361 -6.10 -9.95 -8.26
N PHE A 362 -4.90 -10.32 -7.81
CA PHE A 362 -3.70 -9.46 -7.77
C PHE A 362 -2.73 -9.72 -8.93
N GLY A 363 -3.08 -10.64 -9.84
CA GLY A 363 -2.25 -11.06 -10.96
C GLY A 363 -2.15 -12.58 -11.06
N SER A 364 -1.57 -13.05 -12.17
CA SER A 364 -1.54 -14.48 -12.51
C SER A 364 -0.67 -15.30 -11.56
N CYS A 365 0.40 -14.71 -11.04
CA CYS A 365 1.26 -15.35 -10.03
C CYS A 365 0.59 -15.43 -8.65
N GLY A 366 -0.60 -14.83 -8.50
CA GLY A 366 -1.42 -14.98 -7.31
C GLY A 366 -2.35 -16.19 -7.30
N GLU A 367 -2.47 -16.93 -8.41
CA GLU A 367 -3.30 -18.13 -8.48
C GLU A 367 -2.83 -19.21 -7.49
N GLY A 368 -3.78 -19.87 -6.82
CA GLY A 368 -3.49 -20.84 -5.75
C GLY A 368 -3.02 -20.20 -4.43
N TYR A 369 -3.11 -18.88 -4.29
CA TYR A 369 -2.88 -18.15 -3.04
C TYR A 369 -4.10 -17.35 -2.60
N PHE A 370 -4.06 -16.91 -1.34
CA PHE A 370 -5.12 -16.14 -0.70
C PHE A 370 -4.56 -15.10 0.26
N ARG A 371 -5.18 -13.90 0.27
CA ARG A 371 -4.81 -12.82 1.19
C ARG A 371 -5.80 -12.71 2.34
N LEU A 372 -5.29 -12.71 3.57
CA LEU A 372 -6.00 -12.29 4.78
C LEU A 372 -5.41 -10.97 5.30
N THR A 373 -6.26 -10.10 5.85
CA THR A 373 -5.83 -8.87 6.51
C THR A 373 -5.87 -9.00 8.04
N ALA A 374 -4.89 -8.40 8.71
CA ALA A 374 -4.83 -8.28 10.16
C ALA A 374 -5.59 -7.06 10.70
N PHE A 375 -6.17 -6.25 9.82
CA PHE A 375 -7.05 -5.12 10.17
C PHE A 375 -8.44 -5.57 10.64
N GLY A 376 -8.51 -6.53 11.55
CA GLY A 376 -9.73 -7.00 12.19
C GLY A 376 -9.85 -6.52 13.63
N ASP A 377 -11.02 -6.75 14.23
CA ASP A 377 -11.13 -6.79 15.69
C ASP A 377 -10.42 -8.06 16.22
N ALA A 378 -9.78 -7.98 17.38
CA ALA A 378 -8.96 -9.06 17.95
C ALA A 378 -9.78 -10.31 18.30
N GLU A 379 -10.99 -10.16 18.84
CA GLU A 379 -11.85 -11.31 19.16
C GLU A 379 -12.36 -11.97 17.88
N LYS A 380 -12.80 -11.15 16.90
CA LYS A 380 -13.18 -11.68 15.58
C LYS A 380 -12.00 -12.32 14.86
N THR A 381 -10.80 -11.81 15.02
CA THR A 381 -9.58 -12.38 14.43
C THR A 381 -9.25 -13.73 15.06
N ARG A 382 -9.32 -13.85 16.40
CA ARG A 382 -9.16 -15.14 17.09
C ARG A 382 -10.18 -16.16 16.62
N LEU A 383 -11.45 -15.77 16.55
CA LEU A 383 -12.53 -16.64 16.09
C LEU A 383 -12.33 -17.06 14.63
N ALA A 384 -11.97 -16.14 13.73
CA ALA A 384 -11.68 -16.47 12.34
C ALA A 384 -10.48 -17.42 12.22
N ALA A 385 -9.39 -17.18 12.94
CA ALA A 385 -8.22 -18.05 12.95
C ALA A 385 -8.57 -19.46 13.46
N GLN A 386 -9.41 -19.57 14.49
CA GLN A 386 -9.93 -20.85 14.97
C GLN A 386 -10.76 -21.56 13.89
N ARG A 387 -11.73 -20.87 13.27
CA ARG A 387 -12.59 -21.46 12.22
C ARG A 387 -11.79 -21.89 10.99
N ILE A 388 -10.80 -21.09 10.57
CA ILE A 388 -9.87 -21.43 9.49
C ILE A 388 -9.12 -22.72 9.85
N LYS A 389 -8.54 -22.78 11.05
CA LYS A 389 -7.79 -23.96 11.51
C LYS A 389 -8.64 -25.22 11.51
N GLU A 390 -9.83 -25.17 12.12
CA GLU A 390 -10.75 -26.31 12.18
C GLU A 390 -11.16 -26.78 10.78
N ALA A 391 -11.50 -25.85 9.88
CA ALA A 391 -11.85 -26.16 8.50
C ALA A 391 -10.68 -26.82 7.75
N ILE A 392 -9.45 -26.28 7.85
CA ILE A 392 -8.29 -26.82 7.14
C ILE A 392 -7.92 -28.22 7.65
N LEU A 393 -7.91 -28.43 8.98
CA LEU A 393 -7.63 -29.74 9.56
C LEU A 393 -8.66 -30.81 9.18
N SER A 394 -9.88 -30.40 8.82
CA SER A 394 -10.91 -31.30 8.30
C SER A 394 -10.64 -31.81 6.88
N LEU A 395 -9.82 -31.12 6.08
CA LEU A 395 -9.43 -31.57 4.73
C LEU A 395 -8.47 -32.77 4.76
N SER A 396 -7.79 -32.98 5.89
CA SER A 396 -6.79 -34.06 6.06
C SER A 396 -7.36 -35.33 6.68
N LYS A 397 -8.66 -35.34 7.00
CA LYS A 397 -9.43 -36.50 7.48
C LYS A 397 -10.23 -37.08 6.33
#